data_AF-A0A257V466-F1
#
_entry.id   AF-A0A257V466-F1
#
_cell.length_a   1.000
_cell.length_b   1.000
_cell.length_c   1.000
_cell.angle_alpha   90.00
_cell.angle_beta   90.00
_cell.angle_gamma   90.00
#
_symmetry.space_group_name_H-M   'P 1'
#
loop_
_entity.id
_entity.type
_entity.pdbx_description
1 polymer ?
#
loop_
_entity_poly.entity_id
_entity_poly.type
_entity_poly.pdbx_seq_one_letter_code
_entity_poly.pdbx_strand_id
1 'polypeptide(L)'
;MDDADQPAHLPIEDALDLHAFAPRDVASLVVEYLLAARAAGLREVRLIHGRGRGVQRATVHAALASLPFVVAAREAPPERGGWGATVVVLDPAGPADTVAPG
;
A
#
# COMPACT_ATOMS: atom_id res chain seq x y z
N MET A 1 -8.43 31.35 18.12
CA MET A 1 -9.27 30.62 17.15
C MET A 1 -8.44 30.55 15.90
N ASP A 2 -7.92 29.37 15.60
CA ASP A 2 -7.55 28.88 14.26
C ASP A 2 -7.21 27.39 14.43
N ASP A 3 -8.27 26.58 14.34
CA ASP A 3 -8.25 25.11 14.24
C ASP A 3 -7.66 24.69 12.89
N ALA A 4 -6.34 24.78 12.72
CA ALA A 4 -5.66 24.49 11.45
C ALA A 4 -4.61 23.37 11.54
N ASP A 5 -4.73 22.43 12.48
CA ASP A 5 -3.79 21.31 12.61
C ASP A 5 -4.46 20.00 13.07
N GLN A 6 -5.71 19.76 12.64
CA GLN A 6 -6.23 18.39 12.71
C GLN A 6 -5.70 17.64 11.47
N PRO A 7 -4.88 16.58 11.65
CA PRO A 7 -4.43 15.78 10.53
C PRO A 7 -5.69 15.25 9.84
N ALA A 8 -5.87 15.62 8.56
CA ALA A 8 -6.95 15.08 7.77
C ALA A 8 -6.77 13.55 7.76
N HIS A 9 -7.67 12.86 8.45
CA HIS A 9 -7.80 11.40 8.36
C HIS A 9 -8.30 11.10 6.94
N LEU A 10 -7.40 11.14 5.96
CA LEU A 10 -7.73 10.66 4.63
C LEU A 10 -8.06 9.17 4.77
N PRO A 11 -9.22 8.73 4.27
CA PRO A 11 -9.56 7.32 4.27
C PRO A 11 -8.46 6.55 3.53
N ILE A 12 -8.00 5.44 4.12
CA ILE A 12 -7.09 4.52 3.44
C ILE A 12 -7.87 3.87 2.29
N GLU A 13 -7.35 4.03 1.08
CA GLU A 13 -7.96 3.49 -0.14
C GLU A 13 -7.36 2.13 -0.53
N ASP A 14 -8.00 1.43 -1.45
CA ASP A 14 -7.49 0.17 -2.01
C ASP A 14 -6.35 0.37 -3.02
N ALA A 15 -5.85 1.59 -3.21
CA ALA A 15 -4.75 1.89 -4.11
C ALA A 15 -3.79 2.94 -3.55
N LEU A 16 -2.48 2.75 -3.78
CA LEU A 16 -1.43 3.72 -3.47
C LEU A 16 -0.63 4.02 -4.74
N ASP A 17 -0.59 5.30 -5.12
CA ASP A 17 0.27 5.78 -6.21
C ASP A 17 1.66 6.12 -5.68
N LEU A 18 2.69 5.42 -6.19
CA LEU A 18 4.07 5.56 -5.79
C LEU A 18 4.88 6.55 -6.66
N HIS A 19 4.30 7.08 -7.76
CA HIS A 19 5.01 7.95 -8.70
C HIS A 19 5.52 9.25 -8.08
N ALA A 20 4.82 9.77 -7.07
CA ALA A 20 5.15 11.03 -6.42
C ALA A 20 6.29 10.89 -5.38
N PHE A 21 6.67 9.66 -5.02
CA PHE A 21 7.60 9.40 -3.93
C PHE A 21 9.02 9.11 -4.43
N ALA A 22 10.01 9.52 -3.62
CA ALA A 22 11.39 9.22 -3.94
C ALA A 22 11.66 7.71 -3.76
N PRO A 23 12.46 7.07 -4.63
CA PRO A 23 12.69 5.62 -4.57
C PRO A 23 13.17 5.07 -3.22
N ARG A 24 13.90 5.90 -2.45
CA ARG A 24 14.39 5.55 -1.10
C ARG A 24 13.27 5.44 -0.05
N ASP A 25 12.16 6.15 -0.26
CA ASP A 25 11.04 6.23 0.68
C ASP A 25 9.95 5.20 0.35
N VAL A 26 9.95 4.65 -0.86
CA VAL A 26 8.95 3.69 -1.35
C VAL A 26 8.83 2.47 -0.46
N ALA A 27 9.94 1.90 0.02
CA ALA A 27 9.90 0.67 0.80
C ALA A 27 9.16 0.88 2.13
N SER A 28 9.52 1.89 2.90
CA SER A 28 8.86 2.24 4.17
C SER A 28 7.40 2.63 3.95
N LEU A 29 7.10 3.43 2.92
CA LEU A 29 5.73 3.82 2.60
C LEU A 29 4.84 2.62 2.28
N VAL A 30 5.33 1.64 1.51
CA VAL A 30 4.58 0.42 1.20
C VAL A 30 4.27 -0.37 2.48
N VAL A 31 5.23 -0.49 3.40
CA VAL A 31 5.02 -1.20 4.66
C VAL A 31 3.93 -0.53 5.50
N GLU A 32 4.08 0.77 5.75
CA GLU A 32 3.13 1.54 6.58
C GLU A 32 1.73 1.57 5.95
N TYR A 33 1.64 1.76 4.63
CA TYR A 33 0.37 1.79 3.93
C TYR A 33 -0.36 0.45 3.99
N LEU A 34 0.34 -0.69 3.80
CA LEU A 34 -0.30 -2.00 3.85
C LEU A 34 -0.73 -2.39 5.27
N LEU A 35 0.01 -1.95 6.30
CA LEU A 35 -0.44 -2.07 7.69
C LEU A 35 -1.74 -1.29 7.93
N ALA A 36 -1.78 -0.02 7.52
CA ALA A 36 -2.97 0.83 7.65
C ALA A 36 -4.16 0.27 6.85
N ALA A 37 -3.93 -0.21 5.63
CA ALA A 37 -4.93 -0.84 4.79
C ALA A 37 -5.50 -2.12 5.43
N ARG A 38 -4.61 -2.96 5.98
CA ARG A 38 -5.00 -4.17 6.71
C ARG A 38 -5.84 -3.83 7.95
N ALA A 39 -5.44 -2.82 8.73
CA ALA A 39 -6.17 -2.35 9.91
C ALA A 39 -7.54 -1.76 9.54
N ALA A 40 -7.64 -1.10 8.38
CA ALA A 40 -8.89 -0.62 7.80
C ALA A 40 -9.77 -1.76 7.22
N GLY A 41 -9.33 -3.01 7.26
CA GLY A 41 -10.09 -4.17 6.80
C GLY A 41 -9.97 -4.45 5.29
N LEU A 42 -9.09 -3.75 4.57
CA LEU A 42 -8.84 -4.00 3.16
C LEU A 42 -8.19 -5.37 2.98
N ARG A 43 -8.64 -6.10 1.96
CA ARG A 43 -8.14 -7.44 1.61
C ARG A 43 -7.27 -7.44 0.37
N GLU A 44 -7.42 -6.43 -0.48
CA GLU A 44 -6.64 -6.25 -1.69
C GLU A 44 -6.22 -4.78 -1.76
N VAL A 45 -4.94 -4.54 -2.06
CA VAL A 45 -4.38 -3.21 -2.27
C VAL A 45 -3.59 -3.20 -3.57
N ARG A 46 -3.71 -2.14 -4.36
CA ARG A 46 -2.98 -1.94 -5.61
C ARG A 46 -1.89 -0.89 -5.43
N LEU A 47 -0.64 -1.29 -5.58
CA LEU A 47 0.53 -0.41 -5.54
C LEU A 47 0.91 0.00 -6.97
N ILE A 48 0.76 1.28 -7.32
CA ILE A 48 0.98 1.81 -8.67
C ILE A 48 2.37 2.44 -8.72
N HIS A 49 3.35 1.76 -9.32
CA HIS A 49 4.75 2.21 -9.36
C HIS A 49 5.22 2.61 -10.76
N GLY A 50 4.32 2.60 -11.74
CA GLY A 50 4.59 2.99 -13.11
C GLY A 50 5.40 1.99 -13.91
N ARG A 51 5.54 2.31 -15.20
CA ARG A 51 6.15 1.50 -16.25
C ARG A 51 7.60 1.90 -16.54
N GLY A 52 8.33 2.34 -15.52
CA GLY A 52 9.72 2.79 -15.67
C GLY A 52 10.70 1.63 -15.92
N ARG A 53 11.98 1.83 -15.57
CA ARG A 53 13.04 0.80 -15.66
C ARG A 53 12.91 -0.37 -14.66
N GLY A 54 11.78 -0.49 -13.97
CA GLY A 54 11.53 -1.55 -12.99
C GLY A 54 12.16 -1.36 -11.60
N VAL A 55 12.83 -0.24 -11.33
CA VAL A 55 13.47 0.02 -10.02
C VAL A 55 12.45 0.03 -8.89
N GLN A 56 11.40 0.85 -9.00
CA GLN A 56 10.35 0.90 -7.96
C GLN A 56 9.62 -0.43 -7.81
N ARG A 57 9.37 -1.15 -8.91
CA ARG A 57 8.81 -2.50 -8.88
C ARG A 57 9.69 -3.44 -8.03
N ALA A 58 11.00 -3.46 -8.27
CA ALA A 58 11.92 -4.29 -7.50
C ALA A 58 11.90 -3.92 -6.00
N THR A 59 11.90 -2.63 -5.68
CA THR A 59 11.78 -2.13 -4.29
C THR A 59 10.49 -2.58 -3.63
N VAL A 60 9.34 -2.45 -4.33
CA VAL A 60 8.04 -2.92 -3.85
C VAL A 60 8.09 -4.41 -3.56
N HIS A 61 8.51 -5.23 -4.52
CA HIS A 61 8.56 -6.69 -4.34
C HIS A 61 9.52 -7.12 -3.21
N ALA A 62 10.65 -6.42 -3.03
CA ALA A 62 11.57 -6.67 -1.92
C ALA A 62 10.93 -6.36 -0.56
N ALA A 63 10.20 -5.24 -0.45
CA ALA A 63 9.47 -4.89 0.77
C ALA A 63 8.39 -5.93 1.08
N LEU A 64 7.57 -6.30 0.08
CA LEU A 64 6.50 -7.29 0.23
C LEU A 64 6.99 -8.65 0.71
N ALA A 65 8.18 -9.08 0.28
CA ALA A 65 8.77 -10.37 0.68
C ALA A 65 9.05 -10.48 2.19
N SER A 66 9.17 -9.35 2.89
CA SER A 66 9.37 -9.30 4.34
C SER A 66 8.08 -9.20 5.16
N LEU A 67 6.93 -9.06 4.52
CA LEU A 67 5.65 -8.82 5.20
C LEU A 67 4.87 -10.12 5.41
N PRO A 68 4.77 -10.65 6.65
CA PRO A 68 4.15 -11.95 6.91
C PRO A 68 2.63 -11.97 6.67
N PHE A 69 1.99 -10.80 6.62
CA PHE A 69 0.56 -10.65 6.38
C PHE A 69 0.20 -10.46 4.89
N VAL A 70 1.19 -10.50 4.00
CA VAL A 70 0.97 -10.50 2.54
C VAL A 70 0.77 -11.95 2.08
N VAL A 71 -0.43 -12.27 1.62
CA VAL A 71 -0.83 -13.60 1.16
C VAL A 71 -0.36 -13.84 -0.28
N ALA A 72 -0.48 -12.82 -1.13
CA ALA A 72 -0.06 -12.89 -2.52
C ALA A 72 0.31 -11.51 -3.05
N ALA A 73 1.26 -11.46 -3.98
CA ALA A 73 1.60 -10.26 -4.73
C ALA A 73 1.77 -10.63 -6.20
N ARG A 74 1.02 -9.98 -7.07
CA ARG A 74 1.02 -10.25 -8.51
C ARG A 74 0.96 -8.96 -9.31
N GLU A 75 1.41 -9.03 -10.56
CA GLU A 75 1.16 -7.97 -11.51
C GLU A 75 -0.35 -7.70 -11.62
N ALA A 76 -0.74 -6.42 -11.71
CA ALA A 76 -2.13 -6.06 -11.93
C ALA A 76 -2.58 -6.56 -13.32
N PRO A 77 -3.87 -6.89 -13.50
CA PRO A 77 -4.38 -7.15 -14.84
C PRO A 77 -4.27 -5.89 -15.72
N PRO A 78 -4.24 -6.01 -17.07
CA PRO A 78 -4.01 -4.89 -17.98
C PRO A 78 -4.92 -3.69 -17.73
N GLU A 79 -6.21 -3.93 -17.48
CA GLU A 79 -7.24 -2.94 -17.16
C GLU A 79 -7.02 -2.21 -15.82
N ARG A 80 -6.18 -2.76 -14.93
CA ARG A 80 -5.82 -2.16 -13.64
C ARG A 80 -4.39 -1.64 -13.57
N GLY A 81 -3.68 -1.56 -14.70
CA GLY A 81 -2.35 -0.96 -14.81
C GLY A 81 -1.25 -1.91 -15.30
N GLY A 82 -1.55 -3.21 -15.47
CA GLY A 82 -0.57 -4.20 -15.95
C GLY A 82 0.70 -4.21 -15.11
N TRP A 83 1.84 -4.41 -15.76
CA TRP A 83 3.19 -4.31 -15.18
C TRP A 83 3.57 -2.97 -14.55
N GLY A 84 2.72 -1.94 -14.65
CA GLY A 84 2.87 -0.68 -13.93
C GLY A 84 2.32 -0.69 -12.50
N ALA A 85 1.68 -1.79 -12.08
CA ALA A 85 1.13 -1.92 -10.75
C ALA A 85 1.22 -3.35 -10.21
N THR A 86 1.32 -3.47 -8.90
CA THR A 86 1.28 -4.74 -8.17
C THR A 86 0.01 -4.80 -7.33
N VAL A 87 -0.78 -5.85 -7.52
CA VAL A 87 -1.93 -6.19 -6.68
C VAL A 87 -1.44 -7.08 -5.53
N VAL A 88 -1.70 -6.64 -4.31
CA VAL A 88 -1.31 -7.28 -3.05
C VAL A 88 -2.56 -7.77 -2.34
N VAL A 89 -2.58 -9.04 -1.97
CA VAL A 89 -3.65 -9.66 -1.16
C VAL A 89 -3.16 -9.74 0.29
N LEU A 90 -3.99 -9.29 1.22
CA LEU A 90 -3.69 -9.18 2.65
C LEU A 90 -4.52 -10.18 3.46
N ASP A 91 -3.89 -10.79 4.45
CA ASP A 91 -4.60 -11.52 5.51
C ASP A 91 -5.30 -10.50 6.44
N PRO A 92 -6.48 -10.80 7.03
CA PRO A 92 -7.19 -9.81 7.82
C PRO A 92 -6.36 -9.38 9.03
N ALA A 93 -6.55 -8.14 9.44
CA ALA A 93 -6.30 -7.70 10.80
C ALA A 93 -6.94 -8.72 11.77
N GLY A 94 -6.14 -9.24 12.71
CA GLY A 94 -6.73 -9.99 13.82
C GLY A 94 -7.62 -9.04 14.64
N PRO A 95 -8.52 -9.54 15.49
CA PRO A 95 -9.38 -8.67 16.30
C PRO A 95 -8.64 -7.66 17.20
N ALA A 96 -7.33 -7.84 17.41
CA ALA A 96 -6.46 -6.90 18.14
C ALA A 96 -5.91 -5.75 17.27
N ASP A 97 -5.97 -5.86 15.94
CA ASP A 97 -5.38 -4.91 14.98
C ASP A 97 -6.42 -3.91 14.42
N THR A 98 -7.72 -4.15 14.65
CA THR A 98 -8.84 -3.39 14.03
C THR A 98 -9.32 -2.21 14.89
N VAL A 99 -8.43 -1.53 15.63
CA VAL A 99 -8.83 -0.26 16.27
C VAL A 99 -9.03 0.78 15.17
N ALA A 100 -10.25 0.84 14.64
CA ALA A 100 -10.71 1.95 13.82
C ALA A 100 -10.64 3.24 14.66
N PRO A 101 -10.19 4.37 14.09
CA PRO A 101 -10.24 5.65 14.79
C PRO A 101 -11.71 6.02 15.03
N GLY A 102 -12.05 6.27 16.29
CA GLY A 102 -13.32 6.86 16.69
C GLY A 102 -13.39 8.36 16.40
#